data_AF-A0A356F3Q6-F1
#
_entry.id   AF-A0A356F3Q6-F1
#
_cell.length_a   1.000
_cell.length_b   1.000
_cell.length_c   1.000
_cell.angle_alpha   90.00
_cell.angle_beta   90.00
_cell.angle_gamma   90.00
#
_symmetry.space_group_name_H-M   'P 1'
#
loop_
_entity.id
_entity.type
_entity.pdbx_description
1 polymer ?
#
loop_
_entity_poly.entity_id
_entity_poly.type
_entity_poly.pdbx_seq_one_letter_code
_entity_poly.pdbx_strand_id
1 'polypeptide(L)'
;MLSKKEKLIMYYILEKSGGKSTCLLTPLDLEYALQPKYSANNIEIQAILEGLVQEEYINLVNSDKNGELIYCITILTKGKSFNREQKNIKKSWSTAIVKTILLAVLSFIVGIILKAIFIK
;
A
#
# COMPACT_ATOMS: atom_id res chain seq x y z
N MET A 1 -6.30 -6.60 -2.32
CA MET A 1 -6.14 -5.11 -2.34
C MET A 1 -5.98 -4.65 -0.90
N LEU A 2 -4.79 -4.19 -0.51
CA LEU A 2 -4.47 -4.07 0.93
C LEU A 2 -5.38 -3.09 1.68
N SER A 3 -5.87 -3.53 2.83
CA SER A 3 -6.59 -2.75 3.84
C SER A 3 -5.71 -1.63 4.42
N LYS A 4 -6.32 -0.60 5.00
CA LYS A 4 -5.58 0.52 5.61
C LYS A 4 -4.64 0.06 6.73
N LYS A 5 -5.04 -0.95 7.52
CA LYS A 5 -4.23 -1.54 8.59
C LYS A 5 -3.03 -2.31 8.01
N GLU A 6 -3.26 -3.16 7.01
CA GLU A 6 -2.21 -3.92 6.31
C GLU A 6 -1.15 -3.00 5.69
N LYS A 7 -1.59 -1.90 5.05
CA LYS A 7 -0.66 -0.91 4.49
C LYS A 7 0.23 -0.27 5.55
N LEU A 8 -0.33 0.04 6.73
CA LEU A 8 0.43 0.62 7.84
C LEU A 8 1.49 -0.35 8.36
N ILE A 9 1.10 -1.60 8.62
CA ILE A 9 2.05 -2.64 9.04
C ILE A 9 3.14 -2.82 8.00
N MET A 10 2.78 -2.82 6.71
CA MET A 10 3.77 -2.95 5.64
C MET A 10 4.76 -1.79 5.57
N TYR A 11 4.29 -0.55 5.80
CA TYR A 11 5.18 0.61 5.91
C TYR A 11 6.15 0.48 7.08
N TYR A 12 5.65 0.05 8.23
CA TYR A 12 6.47 -0.14 9.42
C TYR A 12 7.52 -1.24 9.23
N ILE A 13 7.15 -2.38 8.64
CA ILE A 13 8.08 -3.47 8.31
C ILE A 13 9.17 -2.97 7.36
N LEU A 14 8.80 -2.22 6.30
CA LEU A 14 9.78 -1.67 5.36
C LEU A 14 10.74 -0.66 6.01
N GLU A 15 10.22 0.18 6.91
CA GLU A 15 11.01 1.16 7.66
C GLU A 15 11.99 0.46 8.62
N LYS A 16 11.49 -0.48 9.43
CA LYS A 16 12.32 -1.29 10.34
C LYS A 16 13.35 -2.14 9.61
N SER A 17 13.05 -2.57 8.39
CA SER A 17 13.98 -3.36 7.59
C SER A 17 15.17 -2.56 7.07
N GLY A 18 15.03 -1.23 6.93
CA GLY A 18 16.14 -0.38 6.48
C GLY A 18 16.75 -0.83 5.14
N GLY A 19 15.97 -1.50 4.29
CA GLY A 19 16.43 -2.07 3.01
C GLY A 19 16.86 -3.54 3.04
N LYS A 20 16.85 -4.21 4.20
CA LYS A 20 17.08 -5.66 4.30
C LYS A 20 15.85 -6.44 3.80
N SER A 21 16.05 -7.71 3.47
CA SER A 21 14.95 -8.60 3.07
C SER A 21 14.29 -9.28 4.27
N THR A 22 14.85 -9.14 5.48
CA THR A 22 14.42 -9.87 6.68
C THR A 22 14.35 -8.94 7.88
N CYS A 23 13.28 -9.07 8.65
CA CYS A 23 13.02 -8.35 9.89
C CYS A 23 12.58 -9.33 10.97
N LEU A 24 13.05 -9.10 12.19
CA LEU A 24 12.51 -9.73 13.39
C LEU A 24 11.64 -8.70 14.09
N LEU A 25 10.39 -9.06 14.37
CA LEU A 25 9.41 -8.18 15.00
C LEU A 25 8.68 -8.94 16.10
N THR A 26 8.52 -8.29 17.25
CA THR A 26 7.71 -8.81 18.36
C THR A 26 6.26 -8.36 18.16
N PRO A 27 5.24 -9.10 18.62
CA PRO A 27 3.83 -8.66 18.54
C PRO A 27 3.61 -7.25 19.11
N LEU A 28 4.31 -6.89 20.18
CA LEU A 28 4.30 -5.54 20.75
C LEU A 28 4.81 -4.46 19.78
N ASP A 29 5.80 -4.75 18.94
CA ASP A 29 6.29 -3.77 17.96
C ASP A 29 5.23 -3.46 16.90
N LEU A 30 4.40 -4.45 16.55
CA LEU A 30 3.31 -4.31 15.60
C LEU A 30 2.12 -3.56 16.21
N GLU A 31 1.82 -3.80 17.49
CA GLU A 31 0.84 -3.01 18.24
C GLU A 31 1.28 -1.54 18.31
N TYR A 32 2.55 -1.28 18.61
CA TYR A 32 3.10 0.08 18.64
C TYR A 32 3.03 0.78 17.28
N ALA A 33 3.28 0.05 16.18
CA ALA A 33 3.19 0.59 14.83
C ALA A 33 1.77 1.01 14.41
N LEU A 34 0.75 0.40 15.02
CA LEU A 34 -0.66 0.71 14.73
C LEU A 34 -1.17 1.89 15.57
N GLN A 35 -0.61 2.11 16.75
CA GLN A 35 -0.95 3.25 17.59
C GLN A 35 -0.32 4.55 17.06
N PRO A 36 -1.01 5.71 17.15
CA PRO A 36 -2.31 5.94 17.77
C PRO A 36 -3.51 5.78 16.80
N LYS A 37 -3.29 5.40 15.53
CA LYS A 37 -4.36 5.41 14.51
C LYS A 37 -5.33 4.23 14.60
N TYR A 38 -4.88 3.08 15.09
CA TYR A 38 -5.68 1.87 15.20
C TYR A 38 -5.29 1.12 16.48
N SER A 39 -6.27 0.75 17.30
CA SER A 39 -6.08 -0.29 18.31
C SER A 39 -6.35 -1.63 17.64
N ALA A 40 -5.39 -2.55 17.70
CA ALA A 40 -5.53 -3.90 17.17
C ALA A 40 -5.12 -4.89 18.27
N ASN A 41 -5.90 -5.95 18.41
CA ASN A 41 -5.60 -7.05 19.32
C ASN A 41 -4.62 -8.03 18.63
N ASN A 42 -3.94 -8.88 19.39
CA ASN A 42 -3.02 -9.90 18.88
C ASN A 42 -3.65 -10.78 17.77
N ILE A 43 -4.93 -11.14 17.92
CA ILE A 43 -5.69 -11.91 16.91
C ILE A 43 -5.85 -11.12 15.60
N GLU A 44 -6.12 -9.81 15.69
CA GLU A 44 -6.25 -8.97 14.50
C GLU A 44 -4.90 -8.78 13.81
N ILE A 45 -3.82 -8.63 14.57
CA ILE A 45 -2.46 -8.52 14.02
C ILE A 45 -2.08 -9.79 13.28
N GLN A 46 -2.40 -10.95 13.85
CA GLN A 46 -2.15 -12.23 13.20
C GLN A 46 -2.96 -12.38 11.91
N ALA A 47 -4.25 -12.03 11.92
CA ALA A 47 -5.08 -12.03 10.71
C ALA A 47 -4.55 -11.06 9.64
N ILE A 48 -4.04 -9.89 10.04
CA ILE A 48 -3.40 -8.93 9.14
C ILE A 48 -2.14 -9.52 8.53
N LEU A 49 -1.25 -10.12 9.35
CA LEU A 49 -0.02 -10.76 8.88
C LEU A 49 -0.33 -11.91 7.90
N GLU A 50 -1.30 -12.74 8.21
CA GLU A 50 -1.77 -13.82 7.33
C GLU A 50 -2.30 -13.27 6.00
N GLY A 51 -3.04 -12.16 6.02
CA GLY A 51 -3.45 -11.45 4.80
C GLY A 51 -2.27 -10.96 3.95
N LEU A 52 -1.22 -10.41 4.58
CA LEU A 52 0.00 -10.01 3.87
C LEU A 52 0.77 -11.21 3.30
N VAL A 53 0.73 -12.37 3.97
CA VAL A 53 1.34 -13.62 3.49
C VAL A 53 0.56 -14.17 2.29
N GLN A 54 -0.77 -14.21 2.37
CA GLN A 54 -1.64 -14.69 1.31
C GLN A 54 -1.50 -13.87 0.01
N GLU A 55 -1.27 -12.57 0.15
CA GLU A 55 -1.05 -11.65 -0.97
C GLU A 55 0.43 -11.64 -1.45
N GLU A 56 1.29 -12.50 -0.89
CA GLU A 56 2.71 -12.69 -1.21
C GLU A 56 3.57 -11.43 -1.01
N TYR A 57 3.18 -10.54 -0.09
CA TYR A 57 3.99 -9.37 0.26
C TYR A 57 5.10 -9.72 1.24
N ILE A 58 4.84 -10.65 2.16
CA ILE A 58 5.78 -11.12 3.18
C ILE A 58 5.72 -12.65 3.32
N ASN A 59 6.80 -13.25 3.81
CA ASN A 59 6.81 -14.59 4.38
C ASN A 59 6.96 -14.48 5.88
N LEU A 60 6.14 -15.22 6.62
CA LEU A 60 6.15 -15.24 8.07
C LEU A 60 6.71 -16.56 8.56
N VAL A 61 7.78 -16.50 9.33
CA VAL A 61 8.38 -17.65 10.02
C VAL A 61 8.31 -17.38 11.51
N ASN A 62 7.52 -18.17 12.22
CA ASN A 62 7.49 -18.12 13.67
C ASN A 62 8.77 -18.79 14.18
N SER A 63 9.62 -18.02 14.87
CA SER A 63 10.81 -18.56 15.50
C SER A 63 10.69 -18.34 17.00
N ASP A 64 10.63 -19.46 17.73
CA ASP A 64 10.70 -19.43 19.19
C ASP A 64 12.18 -19.34 19.59
N LYS A 65 12.56 -18.23 20.20
CA LYS A 65 13.90 -18.04 20.76
C LYS A 65 13.73 -17.70 22.22
N ASN A 66 14.09 -18.62 23.11
CA ASN A 66 14.02 -18.44 24.57
C ASN A 66 12.60 -18.15 25.14
N GLY A 67 11.52 -18.71 24.55
CA GLY A 67 10.18 -18.57 25.11
C GLY A 67 9.50 -17.23 24.82
N GLU A 68 10.12 -16.38 24.00
CA GLU A 68 9.49 -15.20 23.41
C GLU A 68 9.13 -15.49 21.94
N LEU A 69 7.86 -15.26 21.59
CA LEU A 69 7.34 -15.40 20.23
C LEU A 69 7.90 -14.27 19.36
N ILE A 70 8.86 -14.59 18.50
CA ILE A 70 9.44 -13.64 17.55
C ILE A 70 8.92 -13.97 16.14
N TYR A 71 8.31 -12.97 15.50
CA TYR A 71 7.91 -13.07 14.09
C TYR A 71 9.11 -12.73 13.21
N CYS A 72 9.65 -13.74 12.53
CA CYS A 72 10.63 -13.54 11.48
C CYS A 72 9.91 -13.28 10.16
N ILE A 73 9.88 -12.01 9.76
CA ILE A 73 9.19 -11.53 8.57
C ILE A 73 10.22 -11.34 7.45
N THR A 74 10.07 -12.08 6.37
CA THR A 74 10.88 -11.93 5.16
C THR A 74 10.08 -11.16 4.10
N ILE A 75 10.58 -10.01 3.67
CA ILE A 75 9.94 -9.15 2.66
C ILE A 75 10.23 -9.73 1.27
N LEU A 76 9.15 -10.07 0.55
CA LEU A 76 9.21 -10.59 -0.82
C LEU A 76 9.38 -9.47 -1.84
N THR A 77 9.60 -9.83 -3.11
CA THR A 77 9.79 -8.88 -4.22
C THR A 77 8.61 -7.92 -4.37
N LYS A 78 7.37 -8.40 -4.20
CA LYS A 78 6.15 -7.58 -4.15
C LYS A 78 6.15 -6.60 -2.97
N GLY A 79 6.65 -7.04 -1.82
CA GLY A 79 6.81 -6.18 -0.66
C GLY A 79 7.81 -5.06 -0.86
N LYS A 80 8.91 -5.32 -1.57
CA LYS A 80 9.89 -4.29 -1.95
C LYS A 80 9.34 -3.30 -2.97
N SER A 81 8.50 -3.76 -3.90
CA SER A 81 7.86 -2.87 -4.89
C SER A 81 6.70 -2.06 -4.31
N PHE A 82 6.15 -2.42 -3.15
CA PHE A 82 5.01 -1.76 -2.50
C PHE A 82 5.17 -0.22 -2.40
N ASN A 83 6.32 0.29 -1.97
CA ASN A 83 6.54 1.74 -1.86
C ASN A 83 6.53 2.43 -3.25
N ARG A 84 7.09 1.76 -4.26
CA ARG A 84 7.09 2.24 -5.66
C ARG A 84 5.68 2.21 -6.25
N GLU A 85 4.95 1.13 -6.00
CA GLU A 85 3.55 0.95 -6.44
C GLU A 85 2.63 1.99 -5.82
N GLN A 86 2.72 2.22 -4.52
CA GLN A 86 1.93 3.25 -3.83
C GLN A 86 2.21 4.67 -4.38
N LYS A 87 3.46 4.98 -4.74
CA LYS A 87 3.81 6.22 -5.43
C LYS A 87 3.23 6.28 -6.85
N ASN A 88 3.29 5.17 -7.59
CA ASN A 88 2.74 5.09 -8.94
C ASN A 88 1.22 5.19 -8.97
N ILE A 89 0.51 4.62 -7.99
CA ILE A 89 -0.94 4.75 -7.86
C ILE A 89 -1.30 6.23 -7.70
N LYS A 90 -0.65 6.96 -6.77
CA LYS A 90 -0.93 8.40 -6.60
C LYS A 90 -0.71 9.20 -7.89
N LYS A 91 0.35 8.91 -8.65
CA LYS A 91 0.62 9.57 -9.92
C LYS A 91 -0.38 9.19 -11.01
N SER A 92 -0.78 7.93 -11.09
CA SER A 92 -1.72 7.43 -12.10
C SER A 92 -3.07 8.17 -12.04
N TRP A 93 -3.62 8.34 -10.84
CA TRP A 93 -4.88 9.06 -10.65
C TRP A 93 -4.80 10.53 -11.10
N SER A 94 -3.68 11.21 -10.80
CA SER A 94 -3.46 12.58 -11.28
C SER A 94 -3.39 12.65 -12.80
N THR A 95 -2.67 11.73 -13.45
CA THR A 95 -2.58 11.68 -14.92
C THR A 95 -3.91 11.35 -15.59
N ALA A 96 -4.76 10.54 -14.96
CA ALA A 96 -6.08 10.22 -15.46
C ALA A 96 -6.98 11.46 -15.48
N ILE A 97 -6.99 12.24 -14.39
CA ILE A 97 -7.79 13.48 -14.29
C ILE A 97 -7.37 14.50 -15.35
N VAL A 98 -6.06 14.70 -15.53
CA VAL A 98 -5.54 15.63 -16.55
C VAL A 98 -5.98 15.22 -17.95
N LYS A 99 -5.93 13.92 -18.28
CA LYS A 99 -6.39 13.41 -19.57
C LYS A 99 -7.88 13.65 -19.79
N THR A 100 -8.71 13.42 -18.77
CA THR A 100 -10.16 13.67 -18.86
C THR A 100 -10.47 15.15 -19.10
N ILE A 101 -9.77 16.05 -18.43
CA ILE A 101 -9.92 17.51 -18.64
C ILE A 101 -9.50 17.89 -20.06
N LEU A 102 -8.37 17.40 -20.53
CA LEU A 102 -7.88 17.69 -21.89
C LEU A 102 -8.89 17.24 -22.95
N LEU A 103 -9.46 16.04 -22.79
CA LEU A 103 -10.46 15.50 -23.70
C LEU A 103 -11.76 16.31 -23.68
N ALA A 104 -12.20 16.75 -22.50
CA ALA A 104 -13.38 17.60 -22.35
C ALA A 104 -13.20 18.96 -23.04
N VAL A 105 -12.03 19.58 -22.89
CA VAL A 105 -11.70 20.85 -23.55
C VAL A 105 -11.69 20.70 -25.07
N LEU A 106 -11.07 19.63 -25.60
CA LEU A 106 -11.07 19.33 -27.04
C LEU A 106 -12.50 19.16 -27.57
N SER A 107 -13.34 18.40 -26.87
CA SER A 107 -14.73 18.18 -27.26
C SER A 107 -15.54 19.47 -27.27
N PHE A 108 -15.29 20.37 -26.31
CA PHE A 108 -15.92 21.68 -26.23
C PHE A 108 -15.51 22.61 -27.39
N ILE A 109 -14.21 22.62 -27.73
CA ILE A 109 -13.69 23.41 -28.86
C ILE A 109 -14.32 22.97 -30.18
N VAL A 110 -14.40 21.66 -30.41
CA VAL A 110 -15.07 21.10 -31.61
C VAL A 110 -16.54 21.53 -31.67
N GLY A 111 -17.25 21.50 -30.53
CA GLY A 111 -18.63 21.98 -30.44
C GLY A 111 -18.78 23.47 -30.81
N ILE A 112 -17.88 24.33 -30.34
CA ILE A 112 -17.88 25.76 -30.69
C ILE A 112 -17.63 25.97 -32.19
N ILE A 113 -16.67 25.26 -32.77
CA ILE A 113 -16.33 25.39 -34.19
C ILE A 113 -17.52 24.96 -35.07
N LEU A 114 -18.14 23.82 -34.77
CA LEU A 114 -19.34 23.36 -35.47
C LEU A 114 -20.47 24.39 -35.37
N LYS A 115 -20.70 24.96 -34.18
CA LYS A 115 -21.73 25.99 -33.99
C LYS A 115 -21.41 27.25 -34.80
N ALA A 116 -20.15 27.67 -34.85
CA ALA A 116 -19.73 28.85 -35.61
C ALA A 116 -19.88 28.69 -37.14
N ILE A 117 -19.75 27.46 -37.66
CA ILE A 117 -19.90 27.16 -39.08
C ILE A 117 -21.36 26.95 -39.47
N PHE A 118 -22.15 26.26 -38.66
CA PHE A 118 -23.56 25.95 -38.97
C PHE A 118 -24.56 27.05 -38.61
N ILE A 119 -24.19 28.04 -37.78
CA ILE A 119 -25.08 29.12 -37.33
C ILE A 119 -24.87 30.43 -38.10
N LYS A 120 -24.21 30.35 -39.25
CA LYS A 120 -24.17 31.41 -40.27
C LYS A 120 -25.22 31.14 -41.33
#